data_AF-Q28LU0-F1
#
_entry.id   AF-Q28LU0-F1
#
_cell.length_a   1.000
_cell.length_b   1.000
_cell.length_c   1.000
_cell.angle_alpha   90.00
_cell.angle_beta   90.00
_cell.angle_gamma   90.00
#
_symmetry.space_group_name_H-M   'P 1'
#
loop_
_entity.id
_entity.type
_entity.pdbx_description
1 polymer ?
#
loop_
_entity_poly.entity_id
_entity_poly.type
_entity_poly.pdbx_seq_one_letter_code
_entity_poly.pdbx_strand_id
1 'polypeptide(L)' 'MGINSENDMSADLQIGPTDRGMVRIYIAGDNIDLPMDFDPEEAEDIAEELRAAAAAARKAAKKR' A
#
# COMPACT_ATOMS: atom_id res chain seq x y z
N MET A 1 17.96 -2.02 0.18
CA MET A 1 17.09 -2.09 1.37
C MET A 1 15.93 -3.01 1.04
N GLY A 2 15.50 -3.87 1.97
CA GLY A 2 14.45 -4.87 1.72
C GLY A 2 13.15 -4.52 2.43
N ILE A 3 12.09 -5.28 2.16
CA ILE A 3 10.76 -5.10 2.77
C ILE A 3 10.75 -5.18 4.32
N ASN A 4 11.79 -5.79 4.91
CA ASN A 4 11.93 -5.94 6.37
C ASN A 4 12.84 -4.88 7.01
N SER A 5 13.36 -3.93 6.25
CA SER A 5 14.17 -2.84 6.80
C SER A 5 13.25 -1.77 7.37
N GLU A 6 13.26 -1.59 8.69
CA GLU A 6 12.52 -0.50 9.36
C GLU A 6 13.00 0.87 8.85
N ASN A 7 12.06 1.79 8.64
CA ASN A 7 12.35 3.16 8.22
C ASN A 7 11.53 4.11 9.11
N ASP A 8 12.18 5.14 9.64
CA ASP A 8 11.56 6.14 10.51
C ASP A 8 10.81 7.24 9.73
N MET A 9 10.87 7.21 8.39
CA MET A 9 10.13 8.16 7.55
C MET A 9 8.62 7.93 7.63
N SER A 10 7.89 8.97 8.01
CA SER A 10 6.42 9.02 7.96
C SER A 10 5.94 9.41 6.56
N ALA A 11 4.94 8.70 6.05
CA ALA A 11 4.29 9.01 4.79
C ALA A 11 2.78 8.85 4.91
N ASP A 12 2.04 9.72 4.24
CA ASP A 12 0.60 9.64 4.04
C ASP A 12 0.28 8.82 2.79
N LEU A 13 -0.69 7.93 2.91
CA LEU A 13 -1.17 7.09 1.82
C LEU A 13 -2.62 7.47 1.48
N GLN A 14 -2.87 7.82 0.22
CA GLN A 14 -4.21 8.09 -0.30
C GLN A 14 -4.52 7.15 -1.47
N ILE A 15 -5.75 6.61 -1.50
CA ILE A 15 -6.22 5.73 -2.56
C ILE A 15 -7.54 6.26 -3.11
N GLY A 16 -7.69 6.33 -4.44
CA GLY A 16 -8.92 6.81 -5.06
C GLY A 16 -8.98 6.62 -6.58
N PRO A 17 -10.16 6.81 -7.20
CA PRO A 17 -10.31 6.71 -8.65
C PRO A 17 -9.68 7.91 -9.36
N THR A 18 -9.29 7.70 -10.62
CA THR A 18 -8.84 8.74 -11.54
C THR A 18 -9.89 9.03 -12.60
N ASP A 19 -9.78 10.18 -13.27
CA ASP A 19 -10.64 10.55 -14.40
C ASP A 19 -10.49 9.64 -15.63
N ARG A 20 -9.50 8.73 -15.62
CA ARG A 20 -9.22 7.77 -16.70
C ARG A 20 -9.78 6.38 -16.41
N GLY A 21 -10.49 6.18 -15.31
CA GLY A 21 -11.01 4.88 -14.90
C GLY A 21 -10.00 3.98 -14.17
N MET A 22 -8.82 4.51 -13.86
CA MET A 22 -7.77 3.83 -13.08
C MET A 22 -7.94 4.09 -11.59
N VAL A 23 -7.32 3.26 -10.75
CA VAL A 23 -7.17 3.50 -9.31
C VAL A 23 -5.78 4.06 -9.02
N ARG A 24 -5.71 5.21 -8.36
CA ARG A 24 -4.46 5.83 -7.91
C ARG A 24 -4.16 5.45 -6.47
N ILE A 25 -2.93 4.99 -6.24
CA ILE A 25 -2.28 4.94 -4.93
C ILE A 25 -1.25 6.07 -4.89
N TYR A 26 -1.45 7.01 -3.98
CA TYR A 26 -0.62 8.20 -3.82
C TYR A 26 0.12 8.14 -2.48
N ILE A 27 1.44 8.27 -2.54
CA ILE A 27 2.31 8.30 -1.36
C ILE A 27 2.92 9.69 -1.26
N ALA A 28 2.65 10.39 -0.15
CA ALA A 28 3.24 11.67 0.18
C ALA A 28 4.09 11.56 1.45
N GLY A 29 5.31 12.07 1.42
CA GLY A 29 6.19 12.12 2.59
C GLY A 29 7.23 13.22 2.44
N ASP A 30 8.17 13.29 3.37
CA ASP A 30 9.25 14.28 3.32
C ASP A 30 10.10 14.10 2.06
N ASN A 31 9.85 14.95 1.06
CA ASN A 31 10.42 14.92 -0.29
C ASN A 31 10.03 13.71 -1.15
N ILE A 32 8.91 13.05 -0.83
CA ILE A 32 8.33 11.98 -1.65
C ILE A 32 6.93 12.41 -2.08
N ASP A 33 6.71 12.45 -3.39
CA ASP A 33 5.43 12.67 -4.04
C ASP A 33 5.35 11.65 -5.19
N LEU A 34 4.68 10.53 -4.92
CA LEU A 34 4.66 9.39 -5.83
C LEU A 34 3.22 8.93 -6.12
N PRO A 35 2.64 9.37 -7.26
CA PRO A 35 1.40 8.80 -7.77
C PRO A 35 1.67 7.52 -8.57
N MET A 36 0.95 6.45 -8.25
CA MET A 36 0.94 5.20 -9.00
C MET A 36 -0.49 4.88 -9.40
N ASP A 37 -0.73 4.70 -10.71
CA ASP A 37 -2.04 4.37 -11.27
C ASP A 37 -2.06 2.91 -11.69
N PHE A 38 -3.11 2.20 -11.32
CA PHE A 38 -3.34 0.78 -11.59
C PHE A 38 -4.70 0.59 -12.23
N ASP A 39 -4.81 -0.42 -13.11
CA ASP A 39 -6.12 -0.84 -13.61
C ASP A 39 -7.00 -1.35 -12.44
N PRO A 40 -8.35 -1.33 -12.56
CA PRO A 40 -9.24 -1.82 -11.52
C PRO A 40 -8.91 -3.26 -11.06
N GLU A 41 -8.59 -4.15 -11.99
CA GLU A 41 -8.22 -5.54 -11.71
C GLU A 41 -6.90 -5.63 -10.92
N GLU A 42 -5.89 -4.84 -11.30
CA GLU A 42 -4.62 -4.78 -10.56
C GLU A 42 -4.82 -4.23 -9.14
N ALA A 43 -5.71 -3.24 -8.98
CA ALA A 43 -6.03 -2.68 -7.67
C ALA A 43 -6.77 -3.69 -6.76
N GLU A 44 -7.62 -4.55 -7.34
CA GLU A 44 -8.27 -5.66 -6.63
C GLU A 44 -7.26 -6.69 -6.13
N ASP A 45 -6.29 -7.07 -6.97
CA ASP A 45 -5.20 -7.98 -6.62
C ASP A 45 -4.35 -7.43 -5.47
N ILE A 46 -3.95 -6.15 -5.55
CA ILE A 46 -3.20 -5.46 -4.49
C ILE A 46 -4.00 -5.47 -3.16
N ALA A 47 -5.31 -5.22 -3.22
CA ALA A 47 -6.16 -5.25 -2.03
C ALA A 47 -6.27 -6.65 -1.41
N GLU A 48 -6.25 -7.71 -2.22
CA GLU A 48 -6.20 -9.08 -1.73
C GLU A 48 -4.86 -9.40 -1.07
N GLU A 49 -3.74 -9.02 -1.68
CA GLU A 49 -2.40 -9.21 -1.10
C GLU A 49 -2.27 -8.48 0.25
N LEU A 50 -2.72 -7.23 0.35
CA LEU A 50 -2.72 -6.47 1.60
C LEU A 50 -3.56 -7.14 2.69
N ARG A 51 -4.74 -7.67 2.34
CA ARG A 51 -5.59 -8.42 3.28
C ARG A 51 -4.89 -9.69 3.77
N ALA A 52 -4.25 -10.43 2.86
CA ALA A 52 -3.50 -11.64 3.20
C ALA A 52 -2.31 -11.33 4.13
N ALA A 53 -1.54 -10.29 3.82
CA ALA A 53 -0.42 -9.82 4.65
C ALA A 53 -0.90 -9.39 6.05
N ALA A 54 -1.99 -8.62 6.13
CA ALA A 54 -2.57 -8.21 7.40
C ALA A 54 -3.04 -9.42 8.24
N ALA A 55 -3.64 -10.44 7.60
CA ALA A 55 -4.05 -11.66 8.29
C ALA A 55 -2.84 -12.44 8.84
N ALA A 56 -1.74 -12.52 8.08
CA ALA A 56 -0.49 -13.14 8.53
C ALA A 56 0.14 -12.39 9.71
N ALA A 57 0.21 -11.05 9.64
CA ALA A 57 0.74 -10.21 10.71
C ALA A 57 -0.05 -10.37 12.03
N ARG A 58 -1.40 -10.41 11.98
CA ARG A 58 -2.24 -10.66 13.17
C ARG A 58 -1.97 -12.03 13.79
N LYS A 59 -1.77 -13.07 12.97
CA LYS A 59 -1.43 -14.41 13.47
C LYS A 59 -0.06 -14.42 14.15
N ALA A 60 0.92 -13.71 13.61
CA ALA A 60 2.24 -13.57 14.22
C ALA A 60 2.16 -12.84 15.58
N ALA A 61 1.33 -11.80 15.69
CA ALA A 61 1.12 -11.06 16.93
C ALA A 61 0.46 -11.92 18.03
N LYS A 62 -0.50 -12.79 17.68
CA LYS A 62 -1.19 -13.68 18.64
C LYS A 62 -0.30 -14.81 19.20
N LYS A 63 0.83 -15.11 18.54
CA LYS A 63 1.81 -16.12 19.01
C LYS A 63 2.84 -15.56 19.99
N ARG A 64 2.85 -14.24 20.22
CA ARG A 64 3.75 -13.57 21.16
C ARG A 64 3.10 -13.39 22.52
#